data_AF-A0A0H5CDY5-F1
#
_entry.id   AF-A0A0H5CDY5-F1
#
_cell.length_a   1.000
_cell.length_b   1.000
_cell.length_c   1.000
_cell.angle_alpha   90.00
_cell.angle_beta   90.00
_cell.angle_gamma   90.00
#
_symmetry.space_group_name_H-M   'P 1'
#
loop_
_entity.id
_entity.type
_entity.pdbx_description
1 polymer ?
#
loop_
_entity_poly.entity_id
_entity_poly.type
_entity_poly.pdbx_seq_one_letter_code
_entity_poly.pdbx_strand_id
1 'polypeptide(L)'
;MGDAGWIPLAERRRRQARVGAVVSVLMVSGMVVTYALLDQPIPYGWVMLLAMGVAIYLPTGRRRSPGRPVVEADRIFRRVAVVKRWITVVPVLWLVALFGLALVFGWDLNDAALPGAATMGALFSAGFAYRFGSWRLLSLIEAEWAEVDVDLEPWAIRGDGTVKAEGTMRRADGVELAISMHSAPAELVGAMWETGVVWVAGEPTPESAVAVGLPGYPLLAVARVS
;
A
#
# COMPACT_ATOMS: atom_id res chain seq x y z
N MET A 1 -35.31 40.46 27.92
CA MET A 1 -35.57 39.95 26.56
C MET A 1 -34.74 40.78 25.61
N GLY A 2 -33.60 40.27 25.17
CA GLY A 2 -32.71 40.98 24.25
C GLY A 2 -33.11 40.67 22.81
N ASP A 3 -33.22 41.72 21.98
CA ASP A 3 -33.42 41.62 20.53
C ASP A 3 -32.37 40.70 19.91
N ALA A 4 -32.79 39.48 19.57
CA ALA A 4 -32.01 38.61 18.71
C ALA A 4 -32.03 39.21 17.30
N GLY A 5 -31.00 40.00 16.98
CA GLY A 5 -30.87 40.71 15.71
C GLY A 5 -31.17 39.81 14.51
N TRP A 6 -32.20 40.19 13.75
CA TRP A 6 -32.66 39.45 12.58
C TRP A 6 -31.63 39.58 11.45
N ILE A 7 -30.82 38.55 11.24
CA ILE A 7 -29.86 38.51 10.13
C ILE A 7 -30.64 38.18 8.84
N PRO A 8 -30.57 39.03 7.79
CA PRO A 8 -31.28 38.77 6.54
C PRO A 8 -30.92 37.42 5.91
N LEU A 9 -31.93 36.68 5.45
CA LEU A 9 -31.78 35.38 4.77
C LEU A 9 -30.75 35.40 3.63
N ALA A 10 -30.66 36.51 2.90
CA ALA A 10 -29.69 36.70 1.82
C ALA A 10 -28.24 36.68 2.33
N GLU A 11 -27.99 37.21 3.53
CA GLU A 11 -26.66 37.25 4.13
C GLU A 11 -26.26 35.89 4.70
N ARG A 12 -27.22 35.12 5.25
CA ARG A 12 -27.00 33.71 5.60
C ARG A 12 -26.60 32.87 4.40
N ARG A 13 -27.28 33.01 3.26
CA ARG A 13 -26.94 32.27 2.02
C ARG A 13 -25.55 32.63 1.48
N ARG A 14 -25.17 33.91 1.49
CA ARG A 14 -23.81 34.32 1.06
C ARG A 14 -22.72 33.77 1.99
N ARG A 15 -22.97 33.75 3.30
CA ARG A 15 -22.05 33.12 4.26
C ARG A 15 -21.94 31.62 4.01
N GLN A 16 -23.05 30.91 3.82
CA GLN A 16 -23.04 29.48 3.50
C GLN A 16 -22.30 29.18 2.18
N ALA A 17 -22.52 29.98 1.13
CA ALA A 17 -21.83 29.78 -0.15
C ALA A 17 -20.31 29.98 -0.05
N ARG A 18 -19.84 31.00 0.70
CA ARG A 18 -18.41 31.23 0.93
C ARG A 18 -17.78 30.10 1.75
N VAL A 19 -18.48 29.61 2.77
CA VAL A 19 -18.02 28.48 3.58
C VAL A 19 -17.92 27.21 2.72
N GLY A 20 -18.92 26.91 1.91
CA GLY A 20 -18.90 25.75 1.00
C GLY A 20 -17.73 25.80 0.00
N ALA A 21 -17.42 26.97 -0.55
CA ALA A 21 -16.29 27.15 -1.45
C ALA A 21 -14.94 26.94 -0.75
N VAL A 22 -14.75 27.50 0.45
CA VAL A 22 -13.51 27.35 1.23
C VAL A 22 -13.28 25.90 1.63
N VAL A 23 -14.32 25.19 2.08
CA VAL A 23 -14.23 23.77 2.43
C VAL A 23 -13.88 22.91 1.22
N SER A 24 -14.47 23.20 0.06
CA SER A 24 -14.16 22.49 -1.19
C SER A 24 -12.69 22.69 -1.59
N VAL A 25 -12.17 23.92 -1.49
CA VAL A 25 -10.75 24.22 -1.79
C VAL A 25 -9.82 23.53 -0.81
N LEU A 26 -10.13 23.52 0.50
CA LEU A 26 -9.32 22.83 1.50
C LEU A 26 -9.34 21.31 1.32
N MET A 27 -10.49 20.74 0.94
CA MET A 27 -10.58 19.31 0.63
C MET A 27 -9.78 18.93 -0.61
N VAL A 28 -9.92 19.67 -1.71
CA VAL A 28 -9.14 19.42 -2.93
C VAL A 28 -7.64 19.60 -2.66
N SER A 29 -7.26 20.66 -1.93
CA SER A 29 -5.86 20.90 -1.58
C SER A 29 -5.31 19.82 -0.65
N GLY A 30 -6.07 19.39 0.36
CA GLY A 30 -5.70 18.29 1.26
C GLY A 30 -5.55 16.97 0.50
N MET A 31 -6.44 16.68 -0.46
CA MET A 31 -6.35 15.50 -1.30
C MET A 31 -5.13 15.56 -2.22
N VAL A 32 -4.87 16.71 -2.87
CA VAL A 32 -3.70 16.92 -3.75
C VAL A 32 -2.39 16.85 -2.97
N VAL A 33 -2.30 17.46 -1.78
CA VAL A 33 -1.11 17.38 -0.92
C VAL A 33 -0.91 15.96 -0.40
N THR A 34 -1.98 15.26 -0.02
CA THR A 34 -1.89 13.85 0.37
C THR A 34 -1.39 13.01 -0.81
N TYR A 35 -1.93 13.22 -2.01
CA TYR A 35 -1.47 12.54 -3.22
C TYR A 35 -0.01 12.87 -3.56
N ALA A 36 0.38 14.14 -3.49
CA ALA A 36 1.74 14.59 -3.80
C ALA A 36 2.78 14.16 -2.75
N LEU A 37 2.37 13.98 -1.49
CA LEU A 37 3.19 13.36 -0.44
C LEU A 37 3.25 11.84 -0.59
N LEU A 38 2.21 11.23 -1.15
CA LEU A 38 2.17 9.81 -1.50
C LEU A 38 2.96 9.48 -2.78
N ASP A 39 3.15 10.47 -3.66
CA ASP A 39 3.89 10.40 -4.94
C ASP A 39 5.34 10.91 -4.82
N GLN A 40 5.81 11.24 -3.61
CA GLN A 40 7.23 11.56 -3.43
C GLN A 40 8.07 10.32 -3.76
N PRO A 41 9.01 10.40 -4.72
CA PRO A 41 9.93 9.31 -4.99
C PRO A 41 10.73 9.06 -3.71
N ILE A 42 10.58 7.85 -3.16
CA ILE A 42 11.42 7.40 -2.06
C ILE A 42 12.88 7.52 -2.56
N PRO A 43 13.81 8.17 -1.83
CA PRO A 43 15.17 8.45 -2.31
C PRO A 43 16.08 7.21 -2.44
N TYR A 44 15.50 6.02 -2.51
CA TYR A 44 16.12 4.78 -2.96
C TYR A 44 15.36 4.41 -4.23
N GLY A 45 16.01 4.33 -5.40
CA GLY A 45 15.42 4.33 -6.75
C GLY A 45 14.36 3.28 -7.05
N TRP A 46 13.23 3.38 -6.36
CA TRP A 46 12.03 2.55 -6.41
C TRP A 46 10.88 3.51 -6.70
N VAL A 47 10.40 3.48 -7.94
CA VAL A 47 9.19 4.20 -8.31
C VAL A 47 8.02 3.27 -8.02
N MET A 48 7.11 3.73 -7.16
CA MET A 48 5.85 3.03 -6.89
C MET A 48 4.83 3.52 -7.91
N LEU A 49 4.69 2.82 -9.03
CA LEU A 49 3.71 3.19 -10.05
C LEU A 49 2.36 2.57 -9.68
N LEU A 50 1.51 3.36 -9.02
CA LEU A 50 0.12 3.02 -8.71
C LEU A 50 -0.75 3.23 -9.96
N ALA A 51 -0.67 2.31 -10.92
CA ALA A 51 -1.67 2.18 -11.97
C ALA A 51 -2.58 0.98 -11.64
N MET A 52 -3.87 1.25 -11.41
CA MET A 52 -4.93 0.22 -11.36
C MET A 52 -4.78 -0.93 -10.34
N GLY A 53 -4.29 -0.64 -9.13
CA GLY A 53 -4.37 -1.62 -8.03
C GLY A 53 -3.37 -2.78 -8.09
N VAL A 54 -2.28 -2.61 -8.85
CA VAL A 54 -1.09 -3.45 -8.78
C VAL A 54 0.07 -2.58 -8.34
N ALA A 55 0.67 -2.89 -7.18
CA ALA A 55 1.91 -2.25 -6.76
C ALA A 55 3.08 -2.89 -7.53
N ILE A 56 3.47 -2.28 -8.66
CA ILE A 56 4.64 -2.71 -9.41
C ILE A 56 5.84 -1.92 -8.89
N TYR A 57 6.82 -2.63 -8.32
CA TYR A 57 8.09 -2.07 -7.89
C TYR A 57 9.06 -2.07 -9.07
N LEU A 58 9.29 -0.91 -9.67
CA LEU A 58 10.25 -0.76 -10.78
C LEU A 58 11.55 -0.11 -10.27
N PRO A 59 12.71 -0.80 -10.34
CA PRO A 59 13.99 -0.18 -10.07
C PRO A 59 14.41 0.65 -11.29
N THR A 60 14.67 1.94 -11.10
CA THR A 60 14.99 2.87 -12.21
C THR A 60 16.47 2.83 -12.61
N GLY A 61 17.11 1.66 -12.65
CA GLY A 61 18.48 1.57 -13.14
C GLY A 61 18.99 0.15 -13.38
N ARG A 62 19.62 -0.08 -14.54
CA ARG A 62 20.46 -1.26 -14.80
C ARG A 62 21.65 -1.23 -13.83
N ARG A 63 21.53 -1.90 -12.69
CA ARG A 63 22.68 -2.19 -11.82
C ARG A 63 23.29 -3.51 -12.26
N ARG A 64 24.56 -3.50 -12.68
CA ARG A 64 25.41 -4.68 -12.62
C ARG A 64 25.43 -5.15 -11.16
N SER A 65 25.18 -6.44 -10.91
CA SER A 65 25.22 -7.07 -9.58
C SER A 65 26.46 -6.58 -8.82
N PRO A 66 26.30 -5.67 -7.84
CA PRO A 66 27.39 -5.33 -6.94
C PRO A 66 27.39 -6.41 -5.86
N GLY A 67 28.54 -7.04 -5.62
CA GLY A 67 28.69 -7.99 -4.52
C GLY A 67 28.07 -7.44 -3.23
N ARG A 68 27.41 -8.33 -2.46
CA ARG A 68 26.67 -8.10 -1.21
C ARG A 68 26.75 -6.64 -0.72
N PRO A 69 25.80 -5.76 -1.09
CA PRO A 69 25.73 -4.45 -0.47
C PRO A 69 25.46 -4.67 1.03
N VAL A 70 26.35 -4.14 1.87
CA VAL A 70 26.10 -4.02 3.32
C VAL A 70 25.01 -2.96 3.47
N VAL A 71 23.76 -3.40 3.39
CA VAL A 71 22.61 -2.56 3.69
C VAL A 71 22.60 -2.39 5.21
N GLU A 72 22.91 -1.18 5.69
CA GLU A 72 22.75 -0.80 7.10
C GLU A 72 21.27 -0.89 7.48
N ALA A 73 20.84 -2.07 7.93
CA ALA A 73 19.45 -2.38 8.27
C ALA A 73 18.89 -1.34 9.25
N ASP A 74 19.71 -0.82 10.18
CA ASP A 74 19.35 0.22 11.16
C ASP A 74 18.79 1.52 10.55
N ARG A 75 19.28 1.96 9.38
CA ARG A 75 18.76 3.18 8.72
C ARG A 75 17.38 2.96 8.11
N ILE A 76 17.13 1.76 7.60
CA ILE A 76 15.83 1.39 7.04
C ILE A 76 14.82 1.23 8.20
N PHE A 77 15.22 0.54 9.29
CA PHE A 77 14.39 0.37 10.49
C PHE A 77 13.97 1.70 11.12
N ARG A 78 14.89 2.66 11.25
CA ARG A 78 14.57 3.98 11.83
C ARG A 78 13.56 4.74 10.96
N ARG A 79 13.56 4.57 9.64
CA ARG A 79 12.57 5.19 8.73
C ARG A 79 11.23 4.47 8.74
N VAL A 80 11.22 3.13 8.73
CA VAL A 80 9.98 2.33 8.78
C VAL A 80 9.25 2.57 10.11
N ALA A 81 9.98 2.64 11.23
CA ALA A 81 9.40 2.96 12.54
C ALA A 81 8.78 4.38 12.59
N VAL A 82 9.43 5.36 11.98
CA VAL A 82 8.91 6.73 11.87
C VAL A 82 7.66 6.76 11.00
N VAL A 83 7.68 6.10 9.84
CA VAL A 83 6.52 6.00 8.93
C VAL A 83 5.35 5.31 9.64
N LYS A 84 5.61 4.20 10.36
CA LYS A 84 4.60 3.50 11.17
C LYS A 84 3.96 4.39 12.22
N ARG A 85 4.75 5.22 12.92
CA ARG A 85 4.25 6.17 13.93
C ARG A 85 3.38 7.27 13.32
N TRP A 86 3.78 7.86 12.21
CA TRP A 86 2.98 8.89 11.53
C TRP A 86 1.69 8.33 10.94
N ILE A 87 1.68 7.07 10.54
CA ILE A 87 0.52 6.39 9.96
C ILE A 87 -0.62 6.22 10.96
N THR A 88 -0.36 5.91 12.23
CA THR A 88 -1.44 5.89 13.23
C THR A 88 -1.92 7.31 13.58
N VAL A 89 -1.02 8.29 13.52
CA VAL A 89 -1.29 9.66 13.95
C VAL A 89 -2.06 10.45 12.89
N VAL A 90 -1.77 10.29 11.60
CA VAL A 90 -2.36 11.09 10.52
C VAL A 90 -3.90 10.95 10.41
N PRO A 91 -4.50 9.75 10.40
CA PRO A 91 -5.96 9.59 10.36
C PRO A 91 -6.64 10.18 11.60
N VAL A 92 -6.03 10.00 12.77
CA VAL A 92 -6.54 10.56 14.04
C VAL A 92 -6.49 12.09 13.99
N LEU A 93 -5.37 12.67 13.56
CA LEU A 93 -5.26 14.13 13.37
C LEU A 93 -6.25 14.64 12.33
N TRP A 94 -6.53 13.87 11.27
CA TRP A 94 -7.52 14.22 10.26
C TRP A 94 -8.95 14.24 10.83
N LEU A 95 -9.32 13.23 11.62
CA LEU A 95 -10.60 13.18 12.31
C LEU A 95 -10.76 14.33 13.32
N VAL A 96 -9.69 14.63 14.08
CA VAL A 96 -9.66 15.77 15.00
C VAL A 96 -9.81 17.09 14.24
N ALA A 97 -9.12 17.24 13.10
CA ALA A 97 -9.22 18.43 12.25
C ALA A 97 -10.63 18.61 11.68
N LEU A 98 -11.24 17.54 11.15
CA LEU A 98 -12.63 17.56 10.67
C LEU A 98 -13.62 17.92 11.78
N PHE A 99 -13.44 17.34 12.97
CA PHE A 99 -14.30 17.61 14.11
C PHE A 99 -14.18 19.06 14.57
N GLY A 100 -12.96 19.59 14.67
CA GLY A 100 -12.72 21.00 14.97
C GLY A 100 -13.32 21.94 13.92
N LEU A 101 -13.21 21.58 12.64
CA LEU A 101 -13.85 22.31 11.54
C LEU A 101 -15.38 22.35 11.72
N ALA A 102 -16.00 21.20 12.02
CA ALA A 102 -17.44 21.10 12.23
C ALA A 102 -17.93 22.01 13.37
N LEU A 103 -17.18 22.08 14.48
CA LEU A 103 -17.50 22.96 15.61
C LEU A 103 -17.36 24.45 15.25
N VAL A 104 -16.29 24.85 14.57
CA VAL A 104 -16.03 26.27 14.22
C VAL A 104 -17.06 26.81 13.24
N PHE A 105 -17.47 26.01 12.26
CA PHE A 105 -18.44 26.46 11.26
C PHE A 105 -19.89 26.29 11.70
N GLY A 106 -20.12 25.80 12.94
CA GLY A 106 -21.46 25.56 13.48
C GLY A 106 -22.27 24.70 12.52
N TRP A 107 -21.64 23.65 11.96
CA TRP A 107 -22.34 22.74 11.06
C TRP A 107 -23.49 22.11 11.83
N ASP A 108 -24.70 22.56 11.52
CA ASP A 108 -25.92 21.82 11.80
C ASP A 108 -25.73 20.48 11.08
N LEU A 109 -25.52 19.40 11.84
CA LEU A 109 -25.23 18.04 11.34
C LEU A 109 -26.42 17.43 10.58
N ASN A 110 -27.37 18.25 10.12
CA ASN A 110 -28.59 17.83 9.48
C ASN A 110 -28.33 17.41 8.03
N ASP A 111 -28.59 16.11 7.83
CA ASP A 111 -28.82 15.28 6.66
C ASP A 111 -27.77 15.21 5.54
N ALA A 112 -27.07 16.28 5.19
CA ALA A 112 -26.15 16.28 4.03
C ALA A 112 -24.65 16.22 4.40
N ALA A 113 -24.26 16.73 5.57
CA ALA A 113 -22.85 16.78 5.97
C ALA A 113 -22.35 15.41 6.49
N LEU A 114 -23.21 14.67 7.18
CA LEU A 114 -22.87 13.36 7.76
C LEU A 114 -22.52 12.32 6.69
N PRO A 115 -23.29 12.15 5.60
CA PRO A 115 -22.95 11.21 4.55
C PRO A 115 -21.63 11.55 3.86
N GLY A 116 -21.36 12.83 3.58
CA GLY A 116 -20.11 13.25 2.94
C GLY A 116 -18.87 12.95 3.79
N ALA A 117 -18.95 13.24 5.09
CA ALA A 117 -17.87 12.89 6.03
C ALA A 117 -17.69 11.37 6.16
N ALA A 118 -18.78 10.61 6.20
CA ALA A 118 -18.73 9.14 6.26
C ALA A 118 -18.13 8.53 4.99
N THR A 119 -18.53 8.99 3.80
CA THR A 119 -17.96 8.54 2.52
C THR A 119 -16.46 8.84 2.45
N MET A 120 -16.04 10.05 2.84
CA MET A 120 -14.63 10.41 2.84
C MET A 120 -13.82 9.54 3.81
N GLY A 121 -14.33 9.33 5.03
CA GLY A 121 -13.74 8.44 6.02
C GLY A 121 -13.62 7.00 5.51
N ALA A 122 -14.64 6.50 4.81
CA ALA A 122 -14.63 5.17 4.21
C ALA A 122 -13.58 5.04 3.09
N LEU A 123 -13.48 6.02 2.17
CA LEU A 123 -12.46 6.03 1.11
C LEU A 123 -11.05 6.08 1.70
N PHE A 124 -10.83 6.91 2.72
CA PHE A 124 -9.54 7.00 3.40
C PHE A 124 -9.19 5.68 4.09
N SER A 125 -10.14 5.07 4.79
CA SER A 125 -9.97 3.78 5.45
C SER A 125 -9.68 2.66 4.46
N ALA A 126 -10.35 2.65 3.30
CA ALA A 126 -10.13 1.68 2.23
C ALA A 126 -8.71 1.82 1.62
N GLY A 127 -8.30 3.05 1.28
CA GLY A 127 -6.94 3.31 0.77
C GLY A 127 -5.86 2.94 1.78
N PHE A 128 -6.14 3.12 3.06
CA PHE A 128 -5.25 2.77 4.16
C PHE A 128 -5.18 1.27 4.40
N ALA A 129 -6.31 0.57 4.39
CA ALA A 129 -6.39 -0.89 4.50
C ALA A 129 -5.64 -1.58 3.34
N TYR A 130 -5.78 -1.05 2.13
CA TYR A 130 -5.02 -1.53 0.96
C TYR A 130 -3.50 -1.42 1.17
N ARG A 131 -3.03 -0.34 1.82
CA ARG A 131 -1.62 -0.12 2.13
C ARG A 131 -1.10 -0.99 3.30
N PHE A 132 -1.97 -1.42 4.21
CA PHE A 132 -1.58 -2.44 5.20
C PHE A 132 -1.30 -3.80 4.57
N GLY A 133 -1.92 -4.12 3.44
CA GLY A 133 -1.60 -5.32 2.67
C GLY A 133 -0.13 -5.38 2.24
N SER A 134 0.47 -4.24 1.90
CA SER A 134 1.89 -4.17 1.52
C SER A 134 2.86 -4.23 2.70
N TRP A 135 2.39 -4.08 3.94
CA TRP A 135 3.24 -4.19 5.13
C TRP A 135 3.56 -5.62 5.51
N ARG A 136 2.62 -6.53 5.29
CA ARG A 136 2.89 -7.96 5.45
C ARG A 136 3.99 -8.41 4.48
N LEU A 137 4.05 -7.80 3.30
CA LEU A 137 5.15 -7.95 2.35
C LEU A 137 6.49 -7.43 2.90
N LEU A 138 6.50 -6.25 3.53
CA LEU A 138 7.72 -5.71 4.17
C LEU A 138 8.27 -6.64 5.26
N SER A 139 7.41 -7.17 6.14
CA SER A 139 7.87 -8.12 7.17
C SER A 139 8.39 -9.43 6.58
N LEU A 140 7.87 -9.85 5.42
CA LEU A 140 8.36 -11.04 4.74
C LEU A 140 9.74 -10.78 4.10
N ILE A 141 9.98 -9.58 3.55
CA ILE A 141 11.27 -9.22 2.93
C ILE A 141 12.41 -9.20 3.96
N GLU A 142 12.10 -8.92 5.23
CA GLU A 142 13.06 -8.90 6.33
C GLU A 142 13.44 -10.29 6.86
N ALA A 143 12.71 -11.34 6.46
CA ALA A 143 13.01 -12.71 6.88
C ALA A 143 14.30 -13.23 6.23
N GLU A 144 14.84 -14.31 6.80
CA GLU A 144 15.95 -15.02 6.16
C GLU A 144 15.46 -15.63 4.84
N TRP A 145 16.22 -15.38 3.78
CA TRP A 145 15.93 -15.86 2.44
C TRP A 145 16.66 -17.17 2.21
N ALA A 146 15.92 -18.21 1.86
CA ALA A 146 16.45 -19.51 1.51
C ALA A 146 16.15 -19.82 0.03
N GLU A 147 17.15 -20.36 -0.66
CA GLU A 147 16.96 -20.92 -2.00
C GLU A 147 16.24 -22.27 -1.90
N VAL A 148 15.23 -22.46 -2.72
CA VAL A 148 14.36 -23.65 -2.74
C VAL A 148 14.14 -24.06 -4.20
N ASP A 149 14.24 -25.36 -4.48
CA ASP A 149 13.90 -25.88 -5.80
C ASP A 149 12.38 -25.74 -6.02
N VAL A 150 11.98 -25.34 -7.22
CA VAL A 150 10.57 -25.18 -7.58
C VAL A 150 10.29 -25.86 -8.91
N ASP A 151 9.22 -26.64 -8.95
CA ASP A 151 8.64 -27.19 -10.17
C ASP A 151 7.26 -26.56 -10.35
N LEU A 152 7.05 -25.88 -11.47
CA LEU A 152 5.82 -25.14 -11.73
C LEU A 152 4.97 -25.88 -12.76
N GLU A 153 3.65 -25.72 -12.67
CA GLU A 153 2.73 -26.13 -13.72
C GLU A 153 2.70 -25.11 -14.87
N PRO A 154 2.35 -25.53 -16.10
CA PRO A 154 2.21 -24.61 -17.22
C PRO A 154 1.28 -23.43 -16.89
N TRP A 155 1.75 -22.21 -17.13
CA TRP A 155 1.07 -20.97 -16.75
C TRP A 155 0.76 -20.09 -17.96
N ALA A 156 -0.16 -19.15 -17.79
CA ALA A 156 -0.59 -18.21 -18.84
C ALA A 156 -0.65 -16.78 -18.32
N ILE A 157 -0.20 -15.83 -19.17
CA ILE A 157 -0.18 -14.40 -18.89
C ILE A 157 -1.59 -13.81 -18.99
N ARG A 158 -2.00 -13.05 -17.98
CA ARG A 158 -3.23 -12.24 -17.99
C ARG A 158 -2.99 -10.89 -18.67
N GLY A 159 -4.08 -10.20 -19.03
CA GLY A 159 -3.99 -8.88 -19.69
C GLY A 159 -3.32 -7.78 -18.87
N ASP A 160 -3.13 -7.98 -17.57
CA ASP A 160 -2.44 -7.04 -16.66
C ASP A 160 -0.95 -7.37 -16.44
N GLY A 161 -0.40 -8.37 -17.14
CA GLY A 161 0.99 -8.80 -16.99
C GLY A 161 1.24 -9.69 -15.76
N THR A 162 0.20 -10.06 -15.01
CA THR A 162 0.30 -11.03 -13.91
C THR A 162 -0.05 -12.44 -14.39
N VAL A 163 0.34 -13.44 -13.61
CA VAL A 163 0.05 -14.84 -13.86
C VAL A 163 -0.50 -15.49 -12.59
N LYS A 164 -1.34 -16.51 -12.78
CA LYS A 164 -1.60 -17.52 -11.76
C LYS A 164 -0.62 -18.66 -12.00
N ALA A 165 0.13 -19.05 -10.98
CA ALA A 165 1.09 -20.13 -11.06
C ALA A 165 0.88 -21.08 -9.88
N GLU A 166 0.90 -22.38 -10.16
CA GLU A 166 0.80 -23.46 -9.17
C GLU A 166 1.98 -24.39 -9.40
N GLY A 167 2.38 -25.14 -8.38
CA GLY A 167 3.53 -26.01 -8.46
C GLY A 167 3.90 -26.65 -7.14
N THR A 168 5.07 -27.26 -7.08
CA THR A 168 5.66 -27.79 -5.86
C THR A 168 7.00 -27.10 -5.61
N MET A 169 7.34 -26.91 -4.34
CA MET A 169 8.68 -26.51 -3.94
C MET A 169 9.28 -27.60 -3.06
N ARG A 170 10.57 -27.85 -3.20
CA ARG A 170 11.28 -28.85 -2.42
C ARG A 170 12.27 -28.19 -1.47
N ARG A 171 11.98 -28.33 -0.18
CA ARG A 171 12.80 -27.79 0.91
C ARG A 171 14.12 -28.55 1.05
N ALA A 172 15.09 -27.95 1.73
CA ALA A 172 16.42 -28.54 1.95
C ALA A 172 16.41 -29.90 2.69
N ASP A 173 15.35 -30.21 3.43
CA ASP A 173 15.12 -31.51 4.07
C ASP A 173 14.45 -32.55 3.16
N GLY A 174 14.21 -32.21 1.89
CA GLY A 174 13.60 -33.06 0.89
C GLY A 174 12.07 -33.08 0.92
N VAL A 175 11.43 -32.33 1.82
CA VAL A 175 9.96 -32.24 1.88
C VAL A 175 9.47 -31.41 0.70
N GLU A 176 8.53 -31.99 -0.06
CA GLU A 176 7.81 -31.30 -1.13
C GLU A 176 6.54 -30.65 -0.57
N LEU A 177 6.35 -29.39 -0.88
CA LEU A 177 5.21 -28.58 -0.44
C LEU A 177 4.54 -27.97 -1.67
N ALA A 178 3.22 -28.05 -1.77
CA ALA A 178 2.51 -27.43 -2.87
C ALA A 178 2.48 -25.92 -2.68
N ILE A 179 2.69 -25.18 -3.75
CA ILE A 179 2.66 -23.72 -3.76
C ILE A 179 1.65 -23.20 -4.77
N SER A 180 0.98 -22.12 -4.41
CA SER A 180 0.09 -21.39 -5.31
C SER A 180 0.32 -19.88 -5.22
N MET A 181 0.44 -19.25 -6.37
CA MET A 181 0.60 -17.80 -6.54
C MET A 181 -0.58 -17.29 -7.37
N HIS A 182 -1.45 -16.50 -6.76
CA HIS A 182 -2.67 -16.01 -7.43
C HIS A 182 -2.43 -14.79 -8.34
N SER A 183 -1.39 -14.02 -8.04
CA SER A 183 -1.00 -12.81 -8.76
C SER A 183 0.51 -12.62 -8.61
N ALA A 184 1.27 -13.29 -9.48
CA ALA A 184 2.72 -13.11 -9.58
C ALA A 184 3.05 -12.37 -10.88
N PRO A 185 4.07 -11.51 -10.92
CA PRO A 185 4.56 -10.93 -12.18
C PRO A 185 5.01 -12.03 -13.14
N ALA A 186 4.60 -11.95 -14.42
CA ALA A 186 4.96 -12.95 -15.42
C ALA A 186 6.48 -13.16 -15.55
N GLU A 187 7.27 -12.08 -15.42
CA GLU A 187 8.73 -12.13 -15.46
C GLU A 187 9.33 -12.94 -14.30
N LEU A 188 8.76 -12.85 -13.10
CA LEU A 188 9.22 -13.62 -11.94
C LEU A 188 8.94 -15.12 -12.15
N VAL A 189 7.73 -15.46 -12.59
CA VAL A 189 7.33 -16.85 -12.83
C VAL A 189 8.09 -17.45 -14.01
N GLY A 190 8.34 -16.69 -15.07
CA GLY A 190 9.19 -17.11 -16.18
C GLY A 190 10.60 -17.42 -15.73
N ALA A 191 11.20 -16.58 -14.89
CA ALA A 191 12.53 -16.84 -14.36
C ALA A 191 12.57 -18.06 -13.42
N MET A 192 11.54 -18.25 -12.58
CA MET A 192 11.40 -19.47 -11.77
C MET A 192 11.26 -20.72 -12.63
N TRP A 193 10.47 -20.66 -13.71
CA TRP A 193 10.29 -21.75 -14.66
C TRP A 193 11.59 -22.14 -15.38
N GLU A 194 12.36 -21.14 -15.82
CA GLU A 194 13.62 -21.38 -16.53
C GLU A 194 14.73 -21.92 -15.62
N THR A 195 14.78 -21.44 -14.37
CA THR A 195 15.87 -21.77 -13.45
C THR A 195 15.56 -22.96 -12.55
N GLY A 196 14.29 -23.29 -12.33
CA GLY A 196 13.86 -24.32 -11.39
C GLY A 196 14.14 -23.97 -9.92
N VAL A 197 14.48 -22.70 -9.62
CA VAL A 197 14.78 -22.24 -8.26
C VAL A 197 14.03 -20.96 -7.92
N VAL A 198 13.71 -20.79 -6.65
CA VAL A 198 13.12 -19.58 -6.11
C VAL A 198 13.67 -19.30 -4.72
N TRP A 199 13.77 -18.02 -4.38
CA TRP A 199 14.14 -17.61 -3.04
C TRP A 199 12.89 -17.34 -2.24
N VAL A 200 12.75 -18.03 -1.11
CA VAL A 200 11.62 -17.95 -0.20
C VAL A 200 12.06 -17.20 1.05
N ALA A 201 11.30 -16.19 1.45
CA ALA A 201 11.55 -15.45 2.67
C ALA A 201 10.71 -16.02 3.83
N GLY A 202 11.39 -16.52 4.85
CA GLY A 202 10.79 -17.23 5.99
C GLY A 202 10.70 -18.75 5.78
N GLU A 203 10.37 -19.48 6.85
CA GLU A 203 10.25 -20.94 6.79
C GLU A 203 8.91 -21.34 6.14
N PRO A 204 8.92 -22.09 5.02
CA PRO A 204 7.69 -22.56 4.39
C PRO A 204 7.06 -23.67 5.23
N THR A 205 5.95 -23.36 5.90
CA THR A 205 5.11 -24.35 6.58
C THR A 205 3.78 -24.55 5.84
N PRO A 206 3.13 -25.71 5.96
CA PRO A 206 1.77 -25.89 5.43
C PRO A 206 0.84 -24.77 5.89
N GLU A 207 -0.05 -24.34 4.99
CA GLU A 207 -1.02 -23.24 5.18
C GLU A 207 -0.43 -21.83 5.35
N SER A 208 0.90 -21.67 5.30
CA SER A 208 1.55 -20.37 5.42
C SER A 208 1.54 -19.57 4.11
N ALA A 209 1.74 -18.26 4.25
CA ALA A 209 2.01 -17.37 3.13
C ALA A 209 3.45 -16.91 3.22
N VAL A 210 4.22 -17.14 2.16
CA VAL A 210 5.64 -16.79 2.06
C VAL A 210 5.85 -15.78 0.95
N ALA A 211 6.85 -14.91 1.10
CA ALA A 211 7.30 -14.09 -0.02
C ALA A 211 8.26 -14.91 -0.88
N VAL A 212 8.07 -14.83 -2.19
CA VAL A 212 8.93 -15.48 -3.18
C VAL A 212 9.54 -14.43 -4.10
N GLY A 213 10.78 -14.63 -4.49
CA GLY A 213 11.54 -13.69 -5.30
C GLY A 213 12.82 -14.30 -5.85
N LEU A 214 13.62 -13.45 -6.49
CA LEU A 214 14.95 -13.78 -6.98
C LEU A 214 15.98 -12.78 -6.43
N PRO A 215 17.21 -13.22 -6.09
CA PRO A 215 18.21 -12.38 -5.47
C PRO A 215 18.65 -11.28 -6.45
N GLY A 216 18.60 -10.04 -5.99
CA GLY A 216 18.93 -8.87 -6.83
C GLY A 216 17.84 -8.49 -7.85
N TYR A 217 16.72 -9.22 -7.89
CA TYR A 217 15.55 -8.86 -8.69
C TYR A 217 14.54 -8.07 -7.85
N PRO A 218 13.88 -7.06 -8.44
CA PRO A 218 12.91 -6.22 -7.73
C PRO A 218 11.54 -6.89 -7.56
N LEU A 219 11.27 -7.95 -8.33
CA LEU A 219 9.95 -8.56 -8.42
C LEU A 219 9.77 -9.59 -7.31
N LEU A 220 8.68 -9.41 -6.57
CA LEU A 220 8.27 -10.28 -5.48
C LEU A 220 6.83 -10.72 -5.70
N ALA A 221 6.51 -11.93 -5.29
CA ALA A 221 5.14 -12.41 -5.20
C ALA A 221 4.89 -13.02 -3.82
N VAL A 222 3.61 -13.19 -3.49
CA VAL A 222 3.19 -13.95 -2.30
C VAL A 222 2.73 -15.31 -2.79
N ALA A 223 3.38 -16.37 -2.29
CA ALA A 223 2.97 -17.74 -2.50
C ALA A 223 2.25 -18.25 -1.25
N ARG A 224 1.19 -19.04 -1.46
CA ARG A 224 0.52 -19.79 -0.41
C ARG A 224 0.99 -21.24 -0.48
N VAL A 225 1.43 -21.74 0.65
CA VAL A 225 1.87 -23.13 0.83
C VAL A 225 0.68 -23.97 1.26
N SER A 226 0.45 -25.11 0.61
CA SER A 226 -0.62 -26.06 0.91
C SER A 226 -0.11 -27.48 1.08
#